data_AF-A0A4U5MDN2-F1
#
_entry.id   AF-A0A4U5MDN2-F1
#
_cell.length_a   1.000
_cell.length_b   1.000
_cell.length_c   1.000
_cell.angle_alpha   90.00
_cell.angle_beta   90.00
_cell.angle_gamma   90.00
#
_symmetry.space_group_name_H-M   'P 1'
#
loop_
_entity.id
_entity.type
_entity.pdbx_description
1 polymer ?
#
loop_
_entity_poly.entity_id
_entity_poly.type
_entity_poly.pdbx_seq_one_letter_code
_entity_poly.pdbx_strand_id
1 'polypeptide(L)'
;MSSKAVSTRGVAFALRLSVSQEGLPKEILLHAARQMLQSCGCSSVRLETPVQALQAEYEDCRLEISGTVTFAVPSSVDAWQMIIVFTSKFCAETGMGLELQPSLEMDAFDRYFHEITPNHDNCHILWFAFGNMPNEGLFLTRGDYISGYNKKSNRFVPDRGYNVNYVAGTQLLLSWANFEHDRKLLTIYFAVQLPCPASDGLLFKGYKLVFTYHNIISVIADTDDSRAGNNVVYLKLRHPPQLWEAIPRLYANRRLVNLEACRDWIRVFEFPGSNRFYGCTKSTLGSSSVFAFGMPKNVVDPKILFEEEREEWKSFAEDLTTRENPTRSLYDILSRLKRKANIRLYFGSILSVVRSVMRTCDLPSTDSFRVNYCLEALASRGFSVMDQWFPIDNQEANYFPVFFSRVVWCLGECKEAVENTLENMLSIFDERKHHVNMVTVFEYLYEQNIKSLVEERDMDDCSYNDLPTNCVMVRKIMVMPSRTLLMPPEVMMTNRVIRQFGEENALRCVFRDDGGNKLVPKEFTRGRSVEGQSVTIKEIVKGTLSSGIVISDRHYRFLAWSNSQVCFKS
;
A
#
# COMPACT_ATOMS: atom_id res chain seq x y z
N MET A 1 -55.24 -3.28 -19.79
CA MET A 1 -54.47 -2.73 -18.65
C MET A 1 -53.34 -1.89 -19.22
N SER A 2 -53.48 -0.57 -19.14
CA SER A 2 -52.50 0.40 -19.66
C SER A 2 -51.25 0.40 -18.78
N SER A 3 -50.07 0.15 -19.37
CA SER A 3 -48.78 0.27 -18.69
C SER A 3 -48.55 1.75 -18.37
N LYS A 4 -48.57 2.10 -17.07
CA LYS A 4 -48.15 3.44 -16.63
C LYS A 4 -46.71 3.67 -17.10
N ALA A 5 -46.51 4.62 -18.01
CA ALA A 5 -45.18 5.05 -18.42
C ALA A 5 -44.43 5.54 -17.16
N VAL A 6 -43.37 4.83 -16.79
CA VAL A 6 -42.52 5.22 -15.66
C VAL A 6 -41.79 6.49 -16.06
N SER A 7 -42.10 7.61 -15.39
CA SER A 7 -41.39 8.87 -15.59
C SER A 7 -39.89 8.65 -15.30
N THR A 8 -39.04 9.05 -16.24
CA THR A 8 -37.58 8.99 -16.12
C THR A 8 -37.00 10.40 -16.09
N ARG A 9 -35.94 10.58 -15.30
CA ARG A 9 -35.12 11.81 -15.25
C ARG A 9 -33.72 11.53 -15.77
N GLY A 10 -33.14 12.48 -16.51
CA GLY A 10 -31.73 12.41 -16.91
C GLY A 10 -30.82 12.84 -15.77
N VAL A 11 -29.86 12.00 -15.39
CA VAL A 11 -28.80 12.36 -14.43
C VAL A 11 -27.46 12.30 -15.15
N ALA A 12 -26.74 13.42 -15.15
CA ALA A 12 -25.43 13.54 -15.78
C ALA A 12 -24.32 13.50 -14.72
N PHE A 13 -23.23 12.79 -15.03
CA PHE A 13 -22.04 12.67 -14.21
C PHE A 13 -20.82 13.06 -15.05
N ALA A 14 -19.97 13.92 -14.50
CA ALA A 14 -18.66 14.18 -15.05
C ALA A 14 -17.69 13.06 -14.60
N LEU A 15 -16.83 12.65 -15.51
CA LEU A 15 -15.84 11.61 -15.26
C LEU A 15 -14.52 11.93 -15.96
N ARG A 16 -13.47 11.27 -15.48
CA ARG A 16 -12.16 11.26 -16.11
C ARG A 16 -11.70 9.81 -16.28
N LEU A 17 -11.35 9.45 -17.51
CA LEU A 17 -10.69 8.18 -17.81
C LEU A 17 -9.20 8.43 -17.93
N SER A 18 -8.41 7.64 -17.23
CA SER A 18 -6.95 7.60 -17.39
C SER A 18 -6.57 6.30 -18.07
N VAL A 19 -5.76 6.40 -19.11
CA VAL A 19 -5.35 5.26 -19.94
C VAL A 19 -3.86 5.34 -20.20
N SER A 20 -3.15 4.21 -20.09
CA SER A 20 -1.75 4.13 -20.53
C SER A 20 -1.64 4.45 -22.01
N GLN A 21 -0.63 5.19 -22.44
CA GLN A 21 -0.41 5.48 -23.86
C GLN A 21 0.45 4.37 -24.48
N GLU A 22 -0.14 3.20 -24.77
CA GLU A 22 0.51 2.21 -25.63
C GLU A 22 -0.01 2.37 -27.04
N GLY A 23 0.75 3.08 -27.89
CA GLY A 23 0.71 2.99 -29.37
C GLY A 23 -0.59 3.26 -30.12
N LEU A 24 -1.74 3.39 -29.45
CA LEU A 24 -3.06 3.49 -30.09
C LEU A 24 -3.33 4.94 -30.51
N PRO A 25 -3.74 5.18 -31.77
CA PRO A 25 -4.21 6.47 -32.22
C PRO A 25 -5.33 7.01 -31.31
N LYS A 26 -5.30 8.33 -31.04
CA LYS A 26 -6.25 8.99 -30.12
C LYS A 26 -7.70 8.76 -30.53
N GLU A 27 -7.97 8.66 -31.83
CA GLU A 27 -9.30 8.43 -32.39
C GLU A 27 -9.83 7.03 -32.06
N ILE A 28 -8.98 6.00 -32.15
CA ILE A 28 -9.34 4.61 -31.83
C ILE A 28 -9.60 4.50 -30.34
N LEU A 29 -8.74 5.10 -29.52
CA LEU A 29 -8.88 5.13 -28.07
C LEU A 29 -10.18 5.82 -27.65
N LEU A 30 -10.54 6.95 -28.28
CA LEU A 30 -11.84 7.61 -28.06
C LEU A 30 -13.02 6.73 -28.47
N HIS A 31 -12.92 6.03 -29.60
CA HIS A 31 -13.98 5.14 -30.07
C HIS A 31 -14.22 3.98 -29.10
N ALA A 32 -13.14 3.30 -28.69
CA ALA A 32 -13.19 2.22 -27.71
C ALA A 32 -13.74 2.69 -26.35
N ALA A 33 -13.26 3.85 -25.86
CA ALA A 33 -13.77 4.43 -24.62
C ALA A 33 -15.27 4.75 -24.68
N ARG A 34 -15.77 5.28 -25.81
CA ARG A 34 -17.21 5.52 -26.00
C ARG A 34 -18.02 4.24 -26.01
N GLN A 35 -17.57 3.21 -26.73
CA GLN A 35 -18.28 1.92 -26.80
C GLN A 35 -18.36 1.26 -25.42
N MET A 36 -17.26 1.24 -24.68
CA MET A 36 -17.20 0.72 -23.31
C MET A 36 -18.14 1.48 -22.36
N LEU A 37 -18.14 2.82 -22.40
CA LEU A 37 -19.05 3.59 -21.55
C LEU A 37 -20.52 3.38 -21.93
N GLN A 38 -20.82 3.17 -23.21
CA GLN A 38 -22.17 2.82 -23.67
C GLN A 38 -22.60 1.43 -23.19
N SER A 39 -21.72 0.42 -23.22
CA SER A 39 -22.03 -0.94 -22.71
C SER A 39 -22.33 -0.93 -21.20
N CYS A 40 -21.76 0.01 -20.46
CA CYS A 40 -22.04 0.22 -19.04
C CYS A 40 -23.45 0.79 -18.73
N GLY A 41 -24.30 1.02 -19.73
CA GLY A 41 -25.69 1.45 -19.57
C GLY A 41 -25.93 2.96 -19.60
N CYS A 42 -25.00 3.73 -20.18
CA CYS A 42 -25.17 5.17 -20.38
C CYS A 42 -26.15 5.45 -21.54
N SER A 43 -27.09 6.37 -21.35
CA SER A 43 -28.01 6.82 -22.42
C SER A 43 -27.35 7.82 -23.37
N SER A 44 -26.35 8.58 -22.89
CA SER A 44 -25.53 9.48 -23.71
C SER A 44 -24.13 9.58 -23.13
N VAL A 45 -23.12 9.64 -24.00
CA VAL A 45 -21.71 9.75 -23.65
C VAL A 45 -21.11 10.90 -24.47
N ARG A 46 -20.53 11.89 -23.79
CA ARG A 46 -19.78 12.99 -24.41
C ARG A 46 -18.35 12.96 -23.88
N LEU A 47 -17.39 12.68 -24.75
CA LEU A 47 -15.96 12.66 -24.41
C LEU A 47 -15.24 13.79 -25.12
N GLU A 48 -14.36 14.46 -24.39
CA GLU A 48 -13.41 15.46 -24.90
C GLU A 48 -12.20 14.78 -25.55
N THR A 49 -11.35 15.55 -26.21
CA THR A 49 -10.14 15.04 -26.87
C THR A 49 -9.13 14.54 -25.83
N PRO A 50 -8.45 13.39 -26.02
CA PRO A 50 -7.45 12.90 -25.08
C PRO A 50 -6.26 13.86 -24.98
N VAL A 51 -5.99 14.30 -23.75
CA VAL A 51 -4.87 15.18 -23.40
C VAL A 51 -3.82 14.35 -22.66
N GLN A 52 -2.55 14.66 -22.87
CA GLN A 52 -1.48 14.06 -22.09
C GLN A 52 -1.64 14.50 -20.63
N ALA A 53 -1.64 13.55 -19.70
CA ALA A 53 -1.72 13.89 -18.28
C ALA A 53 -0.50 14.76 -17.89
N LEU A 54 -0.60 15.48 -16.78
CA LEU A 54 0.55 16.24 -16.26
C LEU A 54 1.56 15.27 -15.63
N GLN A 55 2.68 15.03 -16.30
CA GLN A 55 3.69 14.04 -15.92
C GLN A 55 5.09 14.60 -16.16
N ALA A 56 6.09 14.00 -15.50
CA ALA A 56 7.47 14.26 -15.89
C ALA A 56 7.81 13.55 -17.20
N GLU A 57 8.83 14.04 -17.92
CA GLU A 57 9.25 13.48 -19.21
C GLU A 57 9.75 12.01 -19.12
N TYR A 58 10.18 11.58 -17.93
CA TYR A 58 10.64 10.22 -17.65
C TYR A 58 9.53 9.28 -17.18
N GLU A 59 8.30 9.76 -16.99
CA GLU A 59 7.16 8.93 -16.59
C GLU A 59 6.50 8.28 -17.82
N ASP A 60 5.94 7.08 -17.64
CA ASP A 60 5.24 6.39 -18.72
C ASP A 60 4.04 7.22 -19.17
N CYS A 61 3.99 7.58 -20.45
CA CYS A 61 2.95 8.45 -20.98
C CYS A 61 1.54 7.92 -20.70
N ARG A 62 0.67 8.80 -20.20
CA ARG A 62 -0.76 8.53 -19.94
C ARG A 62 -1.60 9.60 -20.58
N LEU A 63 -2.74 9.17 -21.11
CA LEU A 63 -3.76 10.04 -21.65
C LEU A 63 -4.91 10.15 -20.65
N GLU A 64 -5.36 11.38 -20.42
CA GLU A 64 -6.59 11.69 -19.69
C GLU A 64 -7.69 12.07 -20.69
N ILE A 65 -8.85 11.44 -20.55
CA ILE A 65 -10.07 11.75 -21.30
C ILE A 65 -11.12 12.24 -20.31
N SER A 66 -11.41 13.54 -20.36
CA SER A 66 -12.53 14.12 -19.63
C SER A 66 -13.83 13.89 -20.38
N GLY A 67 -14.93 13.69 -19.66
CA GLY A 67 -16.21 13.47 -20.28
C GLY A 67 -17.39 13.60 -19.35
N THR A 68 -18.58 13.59 -19.95
CA THR A 68 -19.86 13.55 -19.24
C THR A 68 -20.68 12.38 -19.74
N VAL A 69 -21.15 11.54 -18.82
CA VAL A 69 -22.09 10.46 -19.08
C VAL A 69 -23.45 10.81 -18.52
N THR A 70 -24.52 10.47 -19.23
CA THR A 70 -25.90 10.68 -18.78
C THR A 70 -26.62 9.34 -18.69
N PHE A 71 -27.40 9.16 -17.63
CA PHE A 71 -28.25 8.00 -17.40
C PHE A 71 -29.72 8.42 -17.38
N ALA A 72 -30.58 7.59 -17.96
CA ALA A 72 -32.02 7.68 -17.76
C ALA A 72 -32.40 6.93 -16.47
N VAL A 73 -32.70 7.68 -15.42
CA VAL A 73 -33.01 7.12 -14.10
C VAL A 73 -34.51 7.17 -13.87
N PRO A 74 -35.18 6.05 -13.52
CA PRO A 74 -36.57 6.09 -13.09
C PRO A 74 -36.75 7.06 -11.93
N SER A 75 -37.82 7.86 -11.92
CA SER A 75 -38.06 8.86 -10.87
C SER A 75 -38.17 8.26 -9.45
N SER A 76 -38.40 6.95 -9.32
CA SER A 76 -38.44 6.20 -8.07
C SER A 76 -37.08 5.69 -7.56
N VAL A 77 -36.00 5.88 -8.34
CA VAL A 77 -34.66 5.36 -8.03
C VAL A 77 -33.70 6.52 -7.76
N ASP A 78 -32.88 6.35 -6.73
CA ASP A 78 -31.85 7.32 -6.40
C ASP A 78 -30.68 7.26 -7.37
N ALA A 79 -30.07 8.42 -7.63
CA ALA A 79 -28.94 8.53 -8.54
C ALA A 79 -27.72 7.68 -8.13
N TRP A 80 -27.50 7.46 -6.81
CA TRP A 80 -26.36 6.69 -6.30
C TRP A 80 -26.42 5.20 -6.71
N GLN A 81 -27.62 4.63 -6.85
CA GLN A 81 -27.76 3.22 -7.28
C GLN A 81 -27.21 3.00 -8.68
N MET A 82 -27.41 3.99 -9.56
CA MET A 82 -26.87 3.97 -10.91
C MET A 82 -25.35 4.08 -10.93
N ILE A 83 -24.75 4.81 -9.98
CA ILE A 83 -23.29 4.90 -9.85
C ILE A 83 -22.70 3.54 -9.52
N ILE A 84 -23.29 2.81 -8.56
CA ILE A 84 -22.83 1.46 -8.19
C ILE A 84 -22.90 0.54 -9.40
N VAL A 85 -24.07 0.44 -10.05
CA VAL A 85 -24.25 -0.41 -11.23
C VAL A 85 -23.29 -0.04 -12.36
N PHE A 86 -23.12 1.26 -12.62
CA PHE A 86 -22.22 1.75 -13.66
C PHE A 86 -20.76 1.39 -13.37
N THR A 87 -20.27 1.66 -12.16
CA THR A 87 -18.87 1.40 -11.78
C THR A 87 -18.56 -0.10 -11.72
N SER A 88 -19.51 -0.92 -11.25
CA SER A 88 -19.36 -2.39 -11.28
C SER A 88 -19.29 -2.93 -12.71
N LYS A 89 -20.15 -2.45 -13.63
CA LYS A 89 -20.08 -2.82 -15.05
C LYS A 89 -18.79 -2.33 -15.70
N PHE A 90 -18.34 -1.12 -15.38
CA PHE A 90 -17.07 -0.60 -15.85
C PHE A 90 -15.91 -1.50 -15.42
N CYS A 91 -15.86 -1.92 -14.15
CA CYS A 91 -14.83 -2.86 -13.69
C CYS A 91 -14.90 -4.21 -14.43
N ALA A 92 -16.11 -4.71 -14.73
CA ALA A 92 -16.28 -5.95 -15.49
C ALA A 92 -15.76 -5.84 -16.95
N GLU A 93 -16.12 -4.76 -17.65
CA GLU A 93 -15.74 -4.53 -19.05
C GLU A 93 -14.23 -4.27 -19.20
N THR A 94 -13.63 -3.58 -18.22
CA THR A 94 -12.19 -3.27 -18.21
C THR A 94 -11.32 -4.46 -17.81
N GLY A 95 -11.88 -5.43 -17.08
CA GLY A 95 -11.17 -6.64 -16.63
C GLY A 95 -10.77 -7.61 -17.73
N MET A 96 -11.30 -7.43 -18.95
CA MET A 96 -11.07 -8.34 -20.09
C MET A 96 -10.72 -7.60 -21.40
N GLY A 97 -10.66 -6.26 -21.38
CA GLY A 97 -10.99 -5.48 -22.59
C GLY A 97 -9.91 -4.57 -23.19
N LEU A 98 -8.81 -4.27 -22.52
CA LEU A 98 -7.81 -3.32 -23.07
C LEU A 98 -6.40 -3.70 -22.63
N GLU A 99 -5.48 -3.76 -23.60
CA GLU A 99 -4.03 -3.82 -23.35
C GLU A 99 -3.57 -2.69 -22.38
N LEU A 100 -4.35 -1.60 -22.29
CA LEU A 100 -4.02 -0.35 -21.61
C LEU A 100 -4.49 -0.19 -20.15
N GLN A 101 -5.23 -1.14 -19.57
CA GLN A 101 -5.79 -1.09 -18.19
C GLN A 101 -6.35 0.30 -17.77
N PRO A 102 -7.53 0.71 -18.27
CA PRO A 102 -8.07 2.03 -17.94
C PRO A 102 -8.52 2.13 -16.48
N SER A 103 -8.36 3.33 -15.91
CA SER A 103 -8.91 3.68 -14.60
C SER A 103 -9.93 4.82 -14.73
N LEU A 104 -11.01 4.75 -13.95
CA LEU A 104 -12.12 5.70 -13.96
C LEU A 104 -12.12 6.51 -12.66
N GLU A 105 -12.06 7.82 -12.78
CA GLU A 105 -12.38 8.74 -11.70
C GLU A 105 -13.74 9.41 -11.95
N MET A 106 -14.61 9.39 -10.95
CA MET A 106 -15.88 10.12 -10.99
C MET A 106 -15.76 11.44 -10.24
N ASP A 107 -16.14 12.52 -10.91
CA ASP A 107 -16.21 13.84 -10.29
C ASP A 107 -17.41 13.91 -9.35
N ALA A 108 -17.23 14.66 -8.26
CA ALA A 108 -18.29 14.90 -7.28
C ALA A 108 -18.93 13.62 -6.70
N PHE A 109 -18.20 12.50 -6.68
CA PHE A 109 -18.60 11.22 -6.07
C PHE A 109 -19.23 11.42 -4.68
N ASP A 110 -18.62 12.28 -3.85
CA ASP A 110 -19.07 12.53 -2.49
C ASP A 110 -20.41 13.28 -2.38
N ARG A 111 -20.95 13.85 -3.47
CA ARG A 111 -22.27 14.51 -3.46
C ARG A 111 -23.41 13.50 -3.37
N TYR A 112 -23.18 12.29 -3.86
CA TYR A 112 -24.22 11.25 -3.95
C TYR A 112 -24.29 10.40 -2.69
N PHE A 113 -23.13 10.13 -2.07
CA PHE A 113 -22.98 9.35 -0.83
C PHE A 113 -22.76 10.29 0.36
N HIS A 114 -23.84 10.93 0.81
CA HIS A 114 -23.82 12.06 1.74
C HIS A 114 -24.24 11.73 3.17
N GLU A 115 -24.65 10.48 3.46
CA GLU A 115 -25.01 10.06 4.82
C GLU A 115 -23.87 10.43 5.80
N ILE A 116 -24.19 11.27 6.78
CA ILE A 116 -23.25 11.83 7.74
C ILE A 116 -23.03 10.83 8.85
N THR A 117 -22.22 9.82 8.54
CA THR A 117 -21.74 8.85 9.52
C THR A 117 -20.33 9.26 9.98
N PRO A 118 -20.12 9.53 11.28
CA PRO A 118 -18.80 9.88 11.80
C PRO A 118 -17.84 8.68 11.71
N ASN A 119 -18.38 7.48 11.91
CA ASN A 119 -17.66 6.21 11.84
C ASN A 119 -18.48 5.17 11.06
N HIS A 120 -17.80 4.22 10.42
CA HIS A 120 -18.39 2.95 10.01
C HIS A 120 -17.70 1.85 10.81
N ASP A 121 -18.42 1.28 11.77
CA ASP A 121 -17.89 0.24 12.66
C ASP A 121 -18.38 -1.14 12.22
N ASN A 122 -17.59 -2.17 12.51
CA ASN A 122 -17.95 -3.57 12.29
C ASN A 122 -18.16 -3.94 10.81
N CYS A 123 -17.38 -3.32 9.92
CA CYS A 123 -17.37 -3.66 8.50
C CYS A 123 -16.66 -5.02 8.30
N HIS A 124 -17.39 -6.06 7.93
CA HIS A 124 -16.80 -7.39 7.75
C HIS A 124 -15.73 -7.40 6.66
N ILE A 125 -14.59 -8.01 6.95
CA ILE A 125 -13.48 -8.21 6.02
C ILE A 125 -13.37 -9.71 5.76
N LEU A 126 -13.40 -10.09 4.47
CA LEU A 126 -13.31 -11.49 4.04
C LEU A 126 -11.85 -11.96 3.97
N TRP A 127 -10.98 -11.07 3.48
CA TRP A 127 -9.54 -11.31 3.35
C TRP A 127 -8.82 -9.97 3.19
N PHE A 128 -7.51 -9.98 3.42
CA PHE A 128 -6.64 -8.86 3.05
C PHE A 128 -5.26 -9.35 2.63
N ALA A 129 -4.53 -8.51 1.90
CA ALA A 129 -3.22 -8.84 1.36
C ALA A 129 -2.28 -7.63 1.37
N PHE A 130 -0.99 -7.93 1.52
CA PHE A 130 0.13 -7.00 1.40
C PHE A 130 0.88 -7.28 0.11
N GLY A 131 1.26 -6.23 -0.58
CA GLY A 131 1.91 -6.39 -1.87
C GLY A 131 2.43 -5.10 -2.46
N ASN A 132 2.54 -5.13 -3.78
CA ASN A 132 2.91 -3.99 -4.60
C ASN A 132 2.13 -4.02 -5.91
N MET A 133 1.95 -2.84 -6.49
CA MET A 133 1.30 -2.67 -7.79
C MET A 133 2.32 -2.04 -8.75
N PRO A 134 2.99 -2.83 -9.60
CA PRO A 134 3.95 -2.28 -10.57
C PRO A 134 3.26 -1.36 -11.60
N ASN A 135 2.00 -1.63 -11.93
CA ASN A 135 1.15 -0.78 -12.75
C ASN A 135 -0.28 -0.70 -12.14
N GLU A 136 -1.19 0.02 -12.80
CA GLU A 136 -2.53 0.28 -12.23
C GLU A 136 -3.53 -0.86 -12.35
N GLY A 137 -3.22 -1.97 -13.03
CA GLY A 137 -4.11 -3.13 -13.15
C GLY A 137 -3.50 -4.46 -12.74
N LEU A 138 -2.31 -4.47 -12.14
CA LEU A 138 -1.68 -5.67 -11.59
C LEU A 138 -1.33 -5.48 -10.11
N PHE A 139 -1.76 -6.42 -9.28
CA PHE A 139 -1.42 -6.48 -7.87
C PHE A 139 -0.66 -7.77 -7.56
N LEU A 140 0.55 -7.63 -7.02
CA LEU A 140 1.38 -8.75 -6.61
C LEU A 140 1.24 -9.00 -5.12
N THR A 141 0.60 -10.11 -4.76
CA THR A 141 0.37 -10.52 -3.37
C THR A 141 1.63 -11.18 -2.80
N ARG A 142 2.16 -10.63 -1.70
CA ARG A 142 3.37 -11.12 -1.01
C ARG A 142 3.08 -11.70 0.38
N GLY A 143 2.01 -11.24 1.01
CA GLY A 143 1.49 -11.77 2.26
C GLY A 143 -0.02 -11.58 2.31
N ASP A 144 -0.72 -12.46 3.00
CA ASP A 144 -2.17 -12.50 2.99
C ASP A 144 -2.77 -13.06 4.28
N TYR A 145 -4.05 -12.81 4.43
CA TYR A 145 -4.90 -13.34 5.48
C TYR A 145 -6.29 -13.59 4.91
N ILE A 146 -6.87 -14.73 5.25
CA ILE A 146 -8.24 -15.10 4.89
C ILE A 146 -9.01 -15.32 6.19
N SER A 147 -10.16 -14.65 6.31
CA SER A 147 -11.00 -14.73 7.50
C SER A 147 -11.76 -16.05 7.56
N GLY A 148 -11.89 -16.60 8.77
CA GLY A 148 -12.88 -17.63 9.09
C GLY A 148 -14.04 -17.08 9.93
N TYR A 149 -14.94 -17.96 10.38
CA TYR A 149 -15.96 -17.60 11.36
C TYR A 149 -15.40 -17.41 12.75
N ASN A 150 -16.07 -16.54 13.50
CA ASN A 150 -15.79 -16.34 14.90
C ASN A 150 -15.96 -17.66 15.69
N LYS A 151 -14.96 -18.00 16.49
CA LYS A 151 -14.90 -19.23 17.28
C LYS A 151 -14.53 -18.90 18.72
N LYS A 152 -14.68 -19.89 19.60
CA LYS A 152 -14.23 -19.80 21.00
C LYS A 152 -12.72 -19.61 21.04
N SER A 153 -12.26 -18.71 21.90
CA SER A 153 -10.84 -18.39 22.03
C SER A 153 -10.05 -19.43 22.84
N ASN A 154 -10.73 -20.20 23.68
CA ASN A 154 -10.11 -21.20 24.55
C ASN A 154 -10.98 -22.47 24.63
N ARG A 155 -10.36 -23.65 24.54
CA ARG A 155 -11.06 -24.95 24.57
C ARG A 155 -11.58 -25.33 25.96
N PHE A 156 -10.92 -24.88 27.02
CA PHE A 156 -11.21 -25.30 28.40
C PHE A 156 -12.21 -24.38 29.13
N VAL A 157 -12.62 -23.27 28.52
CA VAL A 157 -13.57 -22.35 29.13
C VAL A 157 -14.99 -22.79 28.75
N PRO A 158 -15.85 -23.15 29.72
CA PRO A 158 -17.19 -23.61 29.45
C PRO A 158 -18.03 -22.50 28.82
N ASP A 159 -18.92 -22.91 27.91
CA ASP A 159 -19.84 -21.99 27.26
C ASP A 159 -20.89 -21.51 28.27
N ARG A 160 -20.94 -20.21 28.51
CA ARG A 160 -21.96 -19.59 29.37
C ARG A 160 -22.91 -18.70 28.57
N GLY A 161 -22.93 -18.79 27.24
CA GLY A 161 -23.81 -18.00 26.38
C GLY A 161 -23.42 -16.52 26.26
N TYR A 162 -22.19 -16.16 26.63
CA TYR A 162 -21.68 -14.80 26.52
C TYR A 162 -20.65 -14.72 25.37
N ASN A 163 -20.82 -13.72 24.49
CA ASN A 163 -19.88 -13.36 23.42
C ASN A 163 -18.44 -13.07 23.94
N VAL A 164 -18.27 -12.94 25.26
CA VAL A 164 -16.98 -12.77 25.95
C VAL A 164 -16.01 -13.91 25.65
N ASN A 165 -16.49 -15.15 25.45
CA ASN A 165 -15.63 -16.31 25.21
C ASN A 165 -15.12 -16.41 23.76
N TYR A 166 -15.75 -15.68 22.85
CA TYR A 166 -15.45 -15.69 21.42
C TYR A 166 -14.32 -14.72 21.08
N VAL A 167 -13.50 -15.11 20.11
CA VAL A 167 -12.29 -14.37 19.72
C VAL A 167 -12.64 -12.98 19.19
N ALA A 168 -13.63 -12.90 18.31
CA ALA A 168 -14.10 -11.65 17.73
C ALA A 168 -15.35 -11.11 18.44
N GLY A 169 -15.62 -11.54 19.67
CA GLY A 169 -16.75 -11.05 20.45
C GLY A 169 -18.09 -11.30 19.74
N THR A 170 -18.80 -10.22 19.41
CA THR A 170 -20.12 -10.24 18.74
C THR A 170 -20.04 -10.34 17.21
N GLN A 171 -18.84 -10.26 16.62
CA GLN A 171 -18.68 -10.31 15.17
C GLN A 171 -18.96 -11.71 14.61
N LEU A 172 -19.43 -11.75 13.37
CA LEU A 172 -19.63 -13.00 12.63
C LEU A 172 -18.30 -13.63 12.19
N LEU A 173 -17.37 -12.80 11.73
CA LEU A 173 -16.07 -13.22 11.19
C LEU A 173 -14.95 -12.95 12.19
N LEU A 174 -13.84 -13.67 12.03
CA LEU A 174 -12.60 -13.41 12.78
C LEU A 174 -11.96 -12.08 12.42
N SER A 175 -12.30 -11.48 11.27
CA SER A 175 -11.84 -10.15 10.91
C SER A 175 -12.94 -9.16 10.52
N TRP A 176 -12.71 -7.91 10.90
CA TRP A 176 -13.56 -6.77 10.58
C TRP A 176 -12.75 -5.47 10.62
N ALA A 177 -13.32 -4.40 10.07
CA ALA A 177 -12.73 -3.08 10.01
C ALA A 177 -13.62 -2.04 10.69
N ASN A 178 -12.98 -1.03 11.27
CA ASN A 178 -13.60 0.20 11.73
C ASN A 178 -12.96 1.38 10.98
N PHE A 179 -13.80 2.17 10.32
CA PHE A 179 -13.42 3.39 9.63
C PHE A 179 -13.84 4.60 10.47
N GLU A 180 -12.91 5.12 11.28
CA GLU A 180 -13.11 6.28 12.14
C GLU A 180 -12.75 7.57 11.36
N HIS A 181 -13.68 8.02 10.51
CA HIS A 181 -13.43 9.11 9.55
C HIS A 181 -13.06 10.44 10.20
N ASP A 182 -13.63 10.75 11.37
CA ASP A 182 -13.31 11.97 12.10
C ASP A 182 -11.94 11.93 12.78
N ARG A 183 -11.49 10.74 13.20
CA ARG A 183 -10.13 10.54 13.68
C ARG A 183 -9.11 10.29 12.57
N LYS A 184 -9.59 10.13 11.33
CA LYS A 184 -8.77 9.80 10.15
C LYS A 184 -8.00 8.49 10.34
N LEU A 185 -8.68 7.48 10.89
CA LEU A 185 -8.11 6.17 11.19
C LEU A 185 -8.94 5.06 10.55
N LEU A 186 -8.25 4.08 9.97
CA LEU A 186 -8.81 2.78 9.62
C LEU A 186 -8.13 1.75 10.52
N THR A 187 -8.92 0.95 11.24
CA THR A 187 -8.42 -0.16 12.05
C THR A 187 -9.03 -1.47 11.55
N ILE A 188 -8.20 -2.46 11.26
CA ILE A 188 -8.65 -3.81 10.88
C ILE A 188 -8.26 -4.77 12.00
N TYR A 189 -9.24 -5.40 12.61
CA TYR A 189 -9.05 -6.45 13.62
C TYR A 189 -9.10 -7.80 12.93
N PHE A 190 -8.25 -8.73 13.35
CA PHE A 190 -8.24 -10.08 12.82
C PHE A 190 -7.63 -11.06 13.83
N ALA A 191 -7.91 -12.35 13.69
CA ALA A 191 -7.33 -13.38 14.53
C ALA A 191 -6.75 -14.53 13.73
N VAL A 192 -5.61 -15.05 14.17
CA VAL A 192 -4.92 -16.19 13.57
C VAL A 192 -5.02 -17.37 14.52
N GLN A 193 -5.43 -18.52 13.98
CA GLN A 193 -5.50 -19.76 14.74
C GLN A 193 -4.09 -20.26 15.04
N LEU A 194 -3.87 -20.70 16.28
CA LEU A 194 -2.60 -21.31 16.67
C LEU A 194 -2.48 -22.71 16.02
N PRO A 195 -1.30 -23.08 15.48
CA PRO A 195 -1.10 -24.37 14.84
C PRO A 195 -1.28 -25.53 15.84
N CYS A 196 -0.91 -25.30 17.10
CA CYS A 196 -1.21 -26.18 18.22
C CYS A 196 -1.85 -25.37 19.36
N PRO A 197 -2.90 -25.89 20.02
CA PRO A 197 -3.46 -25.24 21.20
C PRO A 197 -2.38 -25.02 22.25
N ALA A 198 -2.35 -23.83 22.86
CA ALA A 198 -1.43 -23.57 23.95
C ALA A 198 -1.75 -24.49 25.15
N SER A 199 -0.77 -24.73 26.01
CA SER A 199 -0.91 -25.60 27.20
C SER A 199 -2.05 -25.18 28.13
N ASP A 200 -2.46 -23.91 28.10
CA ASP A 200 -3.56 -23.35 28.86
C ASP A 200 -4.90 -23.31 28.09
N GLY A 201 -4.95 -23.91 26.91
CA GLY A 201 -6.15 -24.09 26.09
C GLY A 201 -6.44 -22.99 25.08
N LEU A 202 -5.59 -21.96 24.98
CA LEU A 202 -5.75 -20.87 24.03
C LEU A 202 -5.63 -21.38 22.58
N LEU A 203 -6.57 -20.97 21.73
CA LEU A 203 -6.70 -21.43 20.34
C LEU A 203 -6.29 -20.39 19.30
N PHE A 204 -6.33 -19.10 19.65
CA PHE A 204 -6.12 -18.00 18.71
C PHE A 204 -5.19 -16.93 19.29
N LYS A 205 -4.48 -16.25 18.40
CA LYS A 205 -3.85 -14.96 18.64
C LYS A 205 -4.63 -13.87 17.94
N GLY A 206 -4.84 -12.76 18.64
CA GLY A 206 -5.55 -11.61 18.11
C GLY A 206 -4.59 -10.54 17.62
N TYR A 207 -4.93 -9.85 16.54
CA TYR A 207 -4.14 -8.79 15.94
C TYR A 207 -5.02 -7.61 15.52
N LYS A 208 -4.38 -6.45 15.33
CA LYS A 208 -4.98 -5.33 14.60
C LYS A 208 -3.96 -4.60 13.74
N LEU A 209 -4.40 -4.15 12.58
CA LEU A 209 -3.70 -3.21 11.71
C LEU A 209 -4.33 -1.82 11.88
N VAL A 210 -3.48 -0.80 11.99
CA VAL A 210 -3.91 0.60 12.12
C VAL A 210 -3.30 1.40 10.98
N PHE A 211 -4.17 2.07 10.22
CA PHE A 211 -3.84 2.93 9.11
C PHE A 211 -4.29 4.35 9.45
N THR A 212 -3.41 5.32 9.21
CA THR A 212 -3.76 6.73 9.27
C THR A 212 -4.10 7.22 7.87
N TYR A 213 -5.13 8.06 7.71
CA TYR A 213 -5.54 8.48 6.36
C TYR A 213 -4.45 9.30 5.66
N HIS A 214 -3.58 9.98 6.40
CA HIS A 214 -2.43 10.70 5.83
C HIS A 214 -1.39 9.78 5.17
N ASN A 215 -1.39 8.48 5.50
CA ASN A 215 -0.52 7.49 4.88
C ASN A 215 -1.12 6.90 3.60
N ILE A 216 -2.40 7.13 3.31
CA ILE A 216 -3.06 6.65 2.09
C ILE A 216 -2.83 7.69 1.00
N ILE A 217 -2.24 7.27 -0.12
CA ILE A 217 -1.92 8.13 -1.26
C ILE A 217 -3.11 8.19 -2.22
N SER A 218 -3.65 7.02 -2.56
CA SER A 218 -4.82 6.88 -3.42
C SER A 218 -5.48 5.52 -3.19
N VAL A 219 -6.71 5.39 -3.69
CA VAL A 219 -7.51 4.17 -3.57
C VAL A 219 -7.98 3.73 -4.93
N ILE A 220 -7.91 2.44 -5.19
CA ILE A 220 -8.55 1.80 -6.34
C ILE A 220 -9.60 0.82 -5.80
N ALA A 221 -10.83 0.94 -6.30
CA ALA A 221 -11.92 0.04 -5.99
C ALA A 221 -12.24 -0.82 -7.22
N ASP A 222 -12.20 -2.13 -7.02
CA ASP A 222 -12.64 -3.13 -7.98
C ASP A 222 -13.94 -3.76 -7.48
N THR A 223 -15.04 -3.35 -8.10
CA THR A 223 -16.41 -3.78 -7.74
C THR A 223 -17.04 -4.64 -8.82
N ASP A 224 -16.23 -5.22 -9.72
CA ASP A 224 -16.64 -6.04 -10.85
C ASP A 224 -17.73 -7.06 -10.48
N ASP A 225 -18.95 -6.86 -10.99
CA ASP A 225 -20.12 -7.72 -10.71
C ASP A 225 -19.95 -9.17 -11.17
N SER A 226 -19.08 -9.43 -12.14
CA SER A 226 -18.80 -10.79 -12.61
C SER A 226 -17.98 -11.60 -11.60
N ARG A 227 -17.20 -10.94 -10.74
CA ARG A 227 -16.44 -11.59 -9.66
C ARG A 227 -17.37 -11.89 -8.48
N ALA A 228 -17.44 -13.16 -8.10
CA ALA A 228 -18.33 -13.64 -7.05
C ALA A 228 -17.90 -13.15 -5.65
N GLY A 229 -18.85 -12.57 -4.90
CA GLY A 229 -18.83 -12.55 -3.44
C GLY A 229 -18.15 -11.38 -2.74
N ASN A 230 -17.20 -10.67 -3.36
CA ASN A 230 -16.50 -9.56 -2.69
C ASN A 230 -16.20 -8.34 -3.59
N ASN A 231 -16.24 -7.16 -2.99
CA ASN A 231 -15.69 -5.92 -3.51
C ASN A 231 -14.26 -5.80 -2.99
N VAL A 232 -13.31 -5.45 -3.86
CA VAL A 232 -11.89 -5.36 -3.49
C VAL A 232 -11.43 -3.92 -3.50
N VAL A 233 -10.74 -3.52 -2.45
CA VAL A 233 -10.19 -2.17 -2.29
C VAL A 233 -8.69 -2.26 -2.15
N TYR A 234 -7.97 -1.48 -2.95
CA TYR A 234 -6.52 -1.36 -2.94
C TYR A 234 -6.14 0.03 -2.41
N LEU A 235 -5.49 0.07 -1.26
CA LEU A 235 -4.93 1.28 -0.66
C LEU A 235 -3.46 1.39 -1.05
N LYS A 236 -3.09 2.42 -1.82
CA LYS A 236 -1.68 2.76 -2.04
C LYS A 236 -1.17 3.52 -0.80
N LEU A 237 -0.08 3.04 -0.20
CA LEU A 237 0.42 3.51 1.09
C LEU A 237 1.79 4.17 0.95
N ARG A 238 1.98 5.28 1.67
CA ARG A 238 3.27 5.93 1.83
C ARG A 238 4.20 5.16 2.77
N HIS A 239 3.62 4.59 3.80
CA HIS A 239 4.29 3.90 4.89
C HIS A 239 3.50 2.65 5.25
N PRO A 240 4.18 1.57 5.68
CA PRO A 240 3.50 0.34 6.05
C PRO A 240 2.61 0.56 7.28
N PRO A 241 1.50 -0.20 7.40
CA PRO A 241 0.55 0.01 8.47
C PRO A 241 1.05 -0.48 9.81
N GLN A 242 0.39 0.02 10.84
CA GLN A 242 0.74 -0.32 12.20
C GLN A 242 0.11 -1.67 12.64
N LEU A 243 0.88 -2.77 12.66
CA LEU A 243 0.49 -4.06 13.24
C LEU A 243 0.67 -4.20 14.78
N TRP A 244 -0.35 -4.74 15.47
CA TRP A 244 -0.35 -4.96 16.91
C TRP A 244 -0.86 -6.36 17.25
N GLU A 245 -0.30 -6.99 18.28
CA GLU A 245 -0.79 -8.24 18.87
C GLU A 245 -1.59 -7.94 20.14
N ALA A 246 -2.73 -8.61 20.29
CA ALA A 246 -3.59 -8.51 21.46
C ALA A 246 -3.00 -9.32 22.62
N ILE A 247 -3.01 -8.75 23.81
CA ILE A 247 -2.58 -9.48 25.01
C ILE A 247 -3.80 -10.19 25.61
N PRO A 248 -3.77 -11.54 25.73
CA PRO A 248 -4.87 -12.29 26.30
C PRO A 248 -5.15 -11.86 27.75
N ARG A 249 -6.43 -11.72 28.08
CA ARG A 249 -6.85 -11.49 29.47
C ARG A 249 -6.86 -12.81 30.25
N LEU A 250 -6.58 -12.72 31.54
CA LEU A 250 -6.77 -13.84 32.46
C LEU A 250 -8.22 -13.84 32.96
N TYR A 251 -8.91 -14.95 32.77
CA TYR A 251 -10.23 -15.22 33.31
C TYR A 251 -10.21 -16.59 33.97
N ALA A 252 -10.52 -16.67 35.27
CA ALA A 252 -10.47 -17.92 36.05
C ALA A 252 -9.15 -18.71 35.85
N ASN A 253 -8.00 -18.02 35.91
CA ASN A 253 -6.65 -18.58 35.68
C ASN A 253 -6.41 -19.16 34.27
N ARG A 254 -7.25 -18.85 33.28
CA ARG A 254 -7.07 -19.22 31.88
C ARG A 254 -6.93 -17.98 31.02
N ARG A 255 -6.10 -18.03 29.97
CA ARG A 255 -6.01 -16.92 29.02
C ARG A 255 -7.17 -16.97 28.02
N LEU A 256 -7.70 -15.81 27.73
CA LEU A 256 -8.84 -15.58 26.87
C LEU A 256 -8.54 -14.39 25.96
N VAL A 257 -8.77 -14.57 24.66
CA VAL A 257 -8.65 -13.50 23.68
C VAL A 257 -10.05 -13.12 23.24
N ASN A 258 -10.41 -11.86 23.44
CA ASN A 258 -11.61 -11.25 22.87
C ASN A 258 -11.19 -9.88 22.34
N LEU A 259 -11.20 -9.74 21.02
CA LEU A 259 -10.67 -8.59 20.32
C LEU A 259 -11.51 -7.33 20.51
N GLU A 260 -12.84 -7.44 20.60
CA GLU A 260 -13.72 -6.30 20.89
C GLU A 260 -13.50 -5.77 22.32
N ALA A 261 -13.31 -6.66 23.28
CA ALA A 261 -13.09 -6.29 24.68
C ALA A 261 -11.62 -5.95 25.00
N CYS A 262 -10.69 -6.19 24.07
CA CYS A 262 -9.26 -6.09 24.30
C CYS A 262 -8.79 -4.63 24.51
N ARG A 263 -8.10 -4.38 25.62
CA ARG A 263 -7.53 -3.06 25.94
C ARG A 263 -6.01 -3.01 25.88
N ASP A 264 -5.36 -4.17 25.94
CA ASP A 264 -3.92 -4.31 26.08
C ASP A 264 -3.34 -4.84 24.76
N TRP A 265 -2.46 -4.05 24.14
CA TRP A 265 -1.90 -4.29 22.81
C TRP A 265 -0.41 -4.02 22.81
N ILE A 266 0.35 -4.86 22.11
CA ILE A 266 1.79 -4.69 21.90
C ILE A 266 2.10 -4.59 20.42
N ARG A 267 3.02 -3.71 20.06
CA ARG A 267 3.48 -3.53 18.67
C ARG A 267 4.26 -4.76 18.23
N VAL A 268 3.91 -5.32 17.08
CA VAL A 268 4.64 -6.42 16.44
C VAL A 268 4.82 -6.11 14.96
N PHE A 269 5.68 -6.88 14.27
CA PHE A 269 6.05 -6.61 12.87
C PHE A 269 5.76 -7.76 11.93
N GLU A 270 5.21 -8.85 12.45
CA GLU A 270 4.84 -10.02 11.67
C GLU A 270 3.69 -10.75 12.34
N PHE A 271 2.98 -11.55 11.55
CA PHE A 271 2.01 -12.51 12.05
C PHE A 271 2.13 -13.82 11.26
N PRO A 272 1.92 -14.97 11.91
CA PRO A 272 2.13 -16.26 11.27
C PRO A 272 1.05 -16.54 10.22
N GLY A 273 1.43 -17.33 9.21
CA GLY A 273 0.49 -17.95 8.29
C GLY A 273 -0.24 -19.15 8.89
N SER A 274 -1.09 -19.75 8.08
CA SER A 274 -1.77 -21.02 8.35
C SER A 274 -1.75 -21.89 7.10
N ASN A 275 -2.40 -23.05 7.13
CA ASN A 275 -2.60 -23.85 5.91
C ASN A 275 -3.46 -23.15 4.85
N ARG A 276 -4.16 -22.06 5.20
CA ARG A 276 -5.08 -21.33 4.32
C ARG A 276 -4.48 -20.05 3.72
N PHE A 277 -3.45 -19.49 4.33
CA PHE A 277 -2.85 -18.21 3.94
C PHE A 277 -1.39 -18.13 4.44
N TYR A 278 -0.53 -17.36 3.78
CA TYR A 278 0.90 -17.27 4.04
C TYR A 278 1.25 -16.45 5.28
N GLY A 279 0.38 -15.51 5.68
CA GLY A 279 0.65 -14.58 6.76
C GLY A 279 1.46 -13.37 6.28
N CYS A 280 2.19 -12.72 7.19
CA CYS A 280 3.03 -11.59 6.81
C CYS A 280 4.29 -11.55 7.68
N THR A 281 5.45 -11.61 7.02
CA THR A 281 6.77 -11.45 7.66
C THR A 281 7.10 -9.97 7.84
N LYS A 282 8.07 -9.69 8.70
CA LYS A 282 8.62 -8.34 8.90
C LYS A 282 9.08 -7.68 7.60
N SER A 283 9.80 -8.41 6.76
CA SER A 283 10.30 -7.89 5.48
C SER A 283 9.18 -7.62 4.49
N THR A 284 8.17 -8.50 4.42
CA THR A 284 7.00 -8.30 3.56
C THR A 284 6.21 -7.06 4.01
N LEU A 285 5.92 -6.93 5.31
CA LEU A 285 5.21 -5.76 5.84
C LEU A 285 5.95 -4.47 5.53
N GLY A 286 7.27 -4.45 5.73
CA GLY A 286 8.11 -3.27 5.48
C GLY A 286 8.23 -2.93 4.00
N SER A 287 8.33 -3.91 3.11
CA SER A 287 8.59 -3.71 1.68
C SER A 287 7.33 -3.49 0.84
N SER A 288 6.13 -3.72 1.39
CA SER A 288 4.86 -3.50 0.71
C SER A 288 4.47 -2.04 0.61
N SER A 289 4.02 -1.65 -0.58
CA SER A 289 3.51 -0.31 -0.91
C SER A 289 1.98 -0.28 -1.02
N VAL A 290 1.35 -1.45 -1.20
CA VAL A 290 -0.11 -1.55 -1.39
C VAL A 290 -0.69 -2.55 -0.41
N PHE A 291 -1.84 -2.17 0.16
CA PHE A 291 -2.67 -3.02 1.00
C PHE A 291 -4.02 -3.23 0.33
N ALA A 292 -4.39 -4.49 0.10
CA ALA A 292 -5.67 -4.85 -0.50
C ALA A 292 -6.58 -5.49 0.57
N PHE A 293 -7.88 -5.24 0.52
CA PHE A 293 -8.85 -5.97 1.34
C PHE A 293 -10.16 -6.21 0.59
N GLY A 294 -10.80 -7.33 0.92
CA GLY A 294 -12.10 -7.73 0.37
C GLY A 294 -13.23 -7.48 1.36
N MET A 295 -14.23 -6.69 0.97
CA MET A 295 -15.51 -6.56 1.67
C MET A 295 -16.59 -7.39 0.96
N PRO A 296 -17.53 -8.00 1.69
CA PRO A 296 -18.58 -8.80 1.06
C PRO A 296 -19.49 -7.91 0.18
N LYS A 297 -20.06 -8.46 -0.90
CA LYS A 297 -21.02 -7.74 -1.75
C LYS A 297 -22.43 -7.72 -1.18
N ASN A 298 -22.82 -8.86 -0.61
CA ASN A 298 -24.08 -9.12 0.06
C ASN A 298 -23.82 -9.47 1.52
N VAL A 299 -24.86 -9.54 2.36
CA VAL A 299 -24.73 -10.13 3.70
C VAL A 299 -24.04 -11.48 3.56
N VAL A 300 -23.04 -11.74 4.40
CA VAL A 300 -22.12 -12.88 4.28
C VAL A 300 -22.91 -14.19 4.14
N ASP A 301 -22.95 -14.72 2.92
CA ASP A 301 -23.61 -15.98 2.59
C ASP A 301 -22.69 -17.14 2.96
N PRO A 302 -23.15 -18.11 3.76
CA PRO A 302 -22.41 -19.33 4.08
C PRO A 302 -22.06 -20.21 2.87
N LYS A 303 -22.59 -19.94 1.69
CA LYS A 303 -22.23 -20.71 0.49
C LYS A 303 -20.84 -20.39 -0.06
N ILE A 304 -20.27 -19.23 0.28
CA ILE A 304 -18.89 -18.85 -0.08
C ILE A 304 -17.86 -19.61 0.79
N LEU A 305 -18.34 -20.42 1.73
CA LEU A 305 -17.52 -21.17 2.68
C LEU A 305 -17.08 -22.53 2.19
N PHE A 306 -16.01 -22.99 2.82
CA PHE A 306 -15.60 -24.39 2.81
C PHE A 306 -16.69 -25.28 3.44
N GLU A 307 -16.79 -26.50 2.94
CA GLU A 307 -17.89 -27.43 3.24
C GLU A 307 -18.02 -27.75 4.73
N GLU A 308 -16.90 -27.80 5.46
CA GLU A 308 -16.82 -28.06 6.90
C GLU A 308 -17.44 -26.96 7.78
N GLU A 309 -17.46 -25.72 7.30
CA GLU A 309 -17.89 -24.53 8.07
C GLU A 309 -19.39 -24.23 7.88
N ARG A 310 -20.03 -24.87 6.89
CA ARG A 310 -21.47 -24.73 6.60
C ARG A 310 -22.36 -25.34 7.68
N GLU A 311 -21.90 -26.40 8.34
CA GLU A 311 -22.68 -27.06 9.42
C GLU A 311 -22.67 -26.23 10.72
N GLU A 312 -21.57 -25.53 11.04
CA GLU A 312 -21.50 -24.62 12.19
C GLU A 312 -22.41 -23.39 11.97
N TRP A 313 -22.51 -22.88 10.74
CA TRP A 313 -23.32 -21.71 10.40
C TRP A 313 -24.83 -21.89 10.60
N LYS A 314 -25.37 -23.10 10.34
CA LYS A 314 -26.79 -23.40 10.54
C LYS A 314 -27.28 -23.15 11.98
N SER A 315 -26.36 -23.18 12.95
CA SER A 315 -26.67 -22.93 14.37
C SER A 315 -26.67 -21.45 14.78
N PHE A 316 -26.12 -20.55 13.94
CA PHE A 316 -25.87 -19.13 14.29
C PHE A 316 -26.78 -18.14 13.56
N ALA A 317 -27.53 -18.59 12.53
CA ALA A 317 -28.13 -17.72 11.51
C ALA A 317 -29.53 -17.16 11.83
N GLU A 318 -30.11 -17.44 12.99
CA GLU A 318 -31.49 -16.99 13.30
C GLU A 318 -31.63 -15.50 13.66
N ASP A 319 -30.52 -14.76 13.88
CA ASP A 319 -30.58 -13.44 14.56
C ASP A 319 -30.06 -12.22 13.73
N LEU A 320 -29.66 -12.40 12.46
CA LEU A 320 -28.80 -11.41 11.75
C LEU A 320 -29.38 -10.80 10.46
N THR A 321 -30.69 -10.92 10.22
CA THR A 321 -31.37 -10.50 8.97
C THR A 321 -31.52 -8.98 8.77
N THR A 322 -30.76 -8.14 9.47
CA THR A 322 -31.04 -6.68 9.55
C THR A 322 -29.91 -5.73 9.17
N ARG A 323 -28.80 -6.18 8.55
CA ARG A 323 -27.73 -5.26 8.13
C ARG A 323 -27.75 -4.95 6.63
N GLU A 324 -27.69 -3.65 6.35
CA GLU A 324 -27.74 -2.96 5.06
C GLU A 324 -26.83 -3.57 3.98
N ASN A 325 -27.14 -3.28 2.72
CA ASN A 325 -26.35 -3.70 1.55
C ASN A 325 -24.84 -3.37 1.72
N PRO A 326 -23.96 -4.37 1.88
CA PRO A 326 -22.53 -4.13 2.14
C PRO A 326 -21.80 -3.40 1.02
N THR A 327 -22.23 -3.59 -0.23
CA THR A 327 -21.71 -2.83 -1.37
C THR A 327 -22.02 -1.35 -1.23
N ARG A 328 -23.26 -1.00 -0.85
CA ARG A 328 -23.60 0.41 -0.57
C ARG A 328 -22.72 0.99 0.53
N SER A 329 -22.59 0.27 1.65
CA SER A 329 -21.75 0.69 2.78
C SER A 329 -20.30 0.95 2.37
N LEU A 330 -19.74 0.13 1.48
CA LEU A 330 -18.40 0.37 0.94
C LEU A 330 -18.32 1.70 0.18
N TYR A 331 -19.30 2.05 -0.66
CA TYR A 331 -19.28 3.31 -1.40
C TYR A 331 -19.39 4.53 -0.46
N ASP A 332 -20.20 4.43 0.60
CA ASP A 332 -20.27 5.46 1.66
C ASP A 332 -18.92 5.63 2.37
N ILE A 333 -18.23 4.52 2.67
CA ILE A 333 -16.89 4.53 3.25
C ILE A 333 -15.88 5.19 2.29
N LEU A 334 -15.88 4.81 1.01
CA LEU A 334 -14.95 5.33 0.01
C LEU A 334 -15.16 6.83 -0.25
N SER A 335 -16.41 7.29 -0.28
CA SER A 335 -16.78 8.72 -0.38
C SER A 335 -16.21 9.52 0.79
N ARG A 336 -16.40 9.01 2.02
CA ARG A 336 -15.88 9.65 3.23
C ARG A 336 -14.35 9.64 3.29
N LEU A 337 -13.74 8.53 2.90
CA LEU A 337 -12.29 8.38 2.83
C LEU A 337 -11.69 9.37 1.82
N LYS A 338 -12.24 9.45 0.59
CA LYS A 338 -11.85 10.42 -0.45
C LYS A 338 -11.82 11.84 0.12
N ARG A 339 -12.93 12.26 0.74
CA ARG A 339 -13.09 13.61 1.30
C ARG A 339 -12.16 13.90 2.48
N LYS A 340 -12.06 13.00 3.46
CA LYS A 340 -11.33 13.25 4.72
C LYS A 340 -9.83 13.09 4.58
N ALA A 341 -9.38 12.19 3.70
CA ALA A 341 -7.98 11.97 3.38
C ALA A 341 -7.47 12.94 2.29
N ASN A 342 -8.36 13.55 1.51
CA ASN A 342 -8.03 14.36 0.33
C ASN A 342 -7.18 13.58 -0.68
N ILE A 343 -7.71 12.42 -1.08
CA ILE A 343 -7.04 11.47 -1.99
C ILE A 343 -7.86 11.28 -3.26
N ARG A 344 -7.22 10.72 -4.30
CA ARG A 344 -7.94 10.29 -5.51
C ARG A 344 -8.50 8.88 -5.31
N LEU A 345 -9.70 8.67 -5.85
CA LEU A 345 -10.41 7.38 -5.87
C LEU A 345 -10.63 6.99 -7.32
N TYR A 346 -10.17 5.80 -7.66
CA TYR A 346 -10.28 5.21 -8.99
C TYR A 346 -11.13 3.96 -8.92
N PHE A 347 -11.85 3.68 -10.00
CA PHE A 347 -12.51 2.41 -10.27
C PHE A 347 -11.81 1.73 -11.43
N GLY A 348 -11.54 0.44 -11.31
CA GLY A 348 -10.86 -0.33 -12.35
C GLY A 348 -10.68 -1.78 -11.95
N SER A 349 -10.58 -2.66 -12.95
CA SER A 349 -10.33 -4.07 -12.72
C SER A 349 -8.86 -4.33 -12.46
N ILE A 350 -8.57 -5.05 -11.38
CA ILE A 350 -7.18 -5.40 -11.02
C ILE A 350 -7.00 -6.90 -11.14
N LEU A 351 -5.95 -7.33 -11.85
CA LEU A 351 -5.48 -8.71 -11.83
C LEU A 351 -4.61 -8.92 -10.59
N SER A 352 -4.99 -9.87 -9.72
CA SER A 352 -4.20 -10.24 -8.55
C SER A 352 -3.41 -11.51 -8.83
N VAL A 353 -2.10 -11.46 -8.61
CA VAL A 353 -1.18 -12.59 -8.79
C VAL A 353 -0.41 -12.84 -7.50
N VAL A 354 -0.37 -14.09 -7.05
CA VAL A 354 0.39 -14.47 -5.85
C VAL A 354 1.86 -14.63 -6.19
N ARG A 355 2.72 -13.95 -5.42
CA ARG A 355 4.18 -13.98 -5.57
C ARG A 355 4.85 -14.12 -4.20
N SER A 356 4.61 -15.22 -3.50
CA SER A 356 5.06 -15.41 -2.10
C SER A 356 6.58 -15.43 -1.92
N VAL A 357 7.36 -15.78 -2.95
CA VAL A 357 8.83 -15.86 -2.86
C VAL A 357 9.48 -14.54 -3.29
N MET A 358 10.24 -13.92 -2.39
CA MET A 358 11.10 -12.79 -2.71
C MET A 358 12.29 -13.29 -3.53
N ARG A 359 12.42 -12.83 -4.77
CA ARG A 359 13.65 -13.05 -5.53
C ARG A 359 14.70 -12.07 -5.05
N THR A 360 15.90 -12.59 -4.87
CA THR A 360 17.08 -11.83 -4.52
C THR A 360 18.18 -12.21 -5.49
N CYS A 361 18.99 -11.24 -5.89
CA CYS A 361 20.28 -11.51 -6.49
C CYS A 361 21.34 -10.71 -5.73
N ASP A 362 22.58 -11.13 -5.84
CA ASP A 362 23.69 -10.31 -5.39
C ASP A 362 23.73 -9.06 -6.26
N LEU A 363 23.80 -7.89 -5.62
CA LEU A 363 23.96 -6.63 -6.32
C LEU A 363 25.32 -6.62 -7.04
N PRO A 364 25.42 -6.01 -8.24
CA PRO A 364 26.69 -5.94 -8.94
C PRO A 364 27.69 -5.15 -8.09
N SER A 365 28.83 -5.76 -7.80
CA SER A 365 29.93 -5.09 -7.13
C SER A 365 30.73 -4.30 -8.15
N THR A 366 30.60 -2.97 -8.11
CA THR A 366 31.34 -2.05 -8.97
C THR A 366 32.55 -1.46 -8.23
N ASP A 367 33.44 -0.79 -8.96
CA ASP A 367 34.58 -0.05 -8.40
C ASP A 367 34.17 1.29 -7.74
N SER A 368 32.91 1.70 -7.89
CA SER A 368 32.35 2.89 -7.27
C SER A 368 31.51 2.55 -6.04
N PHE A 369 31.93 3.06 -4.88
CA PHE A 369 31.09 3.03 -3.69
C PHE A 369 29.77 3.79 -3.87
N ARG A 370 29.77 4.90 -4.63
CA ARG A 370 28.54 5.70 -4.89
C ARG A 370 27.50 4.87 -5.61
N VAL A 371 27.91 4.14 -6.65
CA VAL A 371 27.00 3.26 -7.39
C VAL A 371 26.53 2.10 -6.53
N ASN A 372 27.43 1.41 -5.82
CA ASN A 372 27.06 0.28 -4.96
C ASN A 372 26.07 0.73 -3.86
N TYR A 373 26.32 1.89 -3.25
CA TYR A 373 25.41 2.52 -2.28
C TYR A 373 24.03 2.79 -2.89
N CYS A 374 23.96 3.40 -4.08
CA CYS A 374 22.70 3.74 -4.71
C CYS A 374 21.90 2.49 -5.11
N LEU A 375 22.54 1.42 -5.58
CA LEU A 375 21.88 0.16 -5.88
C LEU A 375 21.29 -0.49 -4.62
N GLU A 376 22.05 -0.51 -3.52
CA GLU A 376 21.56 -0.98 -2.23
C GLU A 376 20.42 -0.08 -1.69
N ALA A 377 20.51 1.23 -1.94
CA ALA A 377 19.48 2.19 -1.55
C ALA A 377 18.19 2.00 -2.33
N LEU A 378 18.27 1.75 -3.65
CA LEU A 378 17.12 1.39 -4.48
C LEU A 378 16.50 0.08 -4.02
N ALA A 379 17.31 -0.95 -3.73
CA ALA A 379 16.82 -2.23 -3.19
C ALA A 379 16.03 -2.05 -1.88
N SER A 380 16.47 -1.12 -1.02
CA SER A 380 15.80 -0.84 0.26
C SER A 380 14.38 -0.25 0.13
N ARG A 381 13.96 0.24 -1.06
CA ARG A 381 12.57 0.70 -1.31
C ARG A 381 11.57 -0.46 -1.39
N GLY A 382 12.04 -1.71 -1.35
CA GLY A 382 11.19 -2.88 -1.28
C GLY A 382 10.59 -3.25 -2.64
N PHE A 383 9.34 -3.70 -2.63
CA PHE A 383 8.75 -4.33 -3.80
C PHE A 383 8.53 -3.37 -4.98
N SER A 384 8.42 -2.05 -4.74
CA SER A 384 8.28 -1.06 -5.81
C SER A 384 9.47 -1.04 -6.78
N VAL A 385 10.66 -1.42 -6.31
CA VAL A 385 11.88 -1.54 -7.11
C VAL A 385 12.11 -3.00 -7.50
N MET A 386 12.05 -3.91 -6.53
CA MET A 386 12.37 -5.32 -6.75
C MET A 386 11.46 -5.99 -7.80
N ASP A 387 10.18 -5.63 -7.88
CA ASP A 387 9.28 -6.21 -8.88
C ASP A 387 9.61 -5.75 -10.31
N GLN A 388 10.29 -4.61 -10.48
CA GLN A 388 10.77 -4.15 -11.80
C GLN A 388 12.06 -4.87 -12.21
N TRP A 389 12.96 -5.14 -11.26
CA TRP A 389 14.17 -5.91 -11.53
C TRP A 389 13.88 -7.36 -11.88
N PHE A 390 12.83 -7.93 -11.30
CA PHE A 390 12.45 -9.31 -11.53
C PHE A 390 11.03 -9.35 -12.12
N PRO A 391 10.87 -9.28 -13.45
CA PRO A 391 9.57 -9.44 -14.09
C PRO A 391 8.90 -10.77 -13.71
N ILE A 392 7.57 -10.81 -13.76
CA ILE A 392 6.78 -12.00 -13.41
C ILE A 392 7.02 -13.13 -14.41
N ASP A 393 7.16 -12.77 -15.69
CA ASP A 393 7.21 -13.70 -16.81
C ASP A 393 8.54 -14.46 -16.87
N ASN A 394 9.59 -13.90 -16.26
CA ASN A 394 10.90 -14.53 -16.28
C ASN A 394 11.01 -15.54 -15.13
N GLN A 395 11.11 -16.84 -15.45
CA GLN A 395 11.25 -17.92 -14.46
C GLN A 395 12.68 -18.45 -14.31
N GLU A 396 13.66 -17.85 -14.99
CA GLU A 396 15.04 -18.31 -14.94
C GLU A 396 15.64 -18.13 -13.54
N ALA A 397 16.24 -19.20 -13.01
CA ALA A 397 16.82 -19.20 -11.67
C ALA A 397 18.05 -18.28 -11.55
N ASN A 398 18.80 -18.11 -12.64
CA ASN A 398 20.03 -17.30 -12.71
C ASN A 398 19.81 -16.00 -13.50
N TYR A 399 18.57 -15.50 -13.57
CA TYR A 399 18.29 -14.27 -14.29
C TYR A 399 19.06 -13.10 -13.68
N PHE A 400 19.85 -12.44 -14.50
CA PHE A 400 20.49 -11.18 -14.16
C PHE A 400 19.64 -10.01 -14.70
N PRO A 401 19.12 -9.12 -13.83
CA PRO A 401 18.27 -8.02 -14.25
C PRO A 401 18.90 -7.16 -15.36
N VAL A 402 18.14 -6.89 -16.42
CA VAL A 402 18.57 -6.05 -17.57
C VAL A 402 19.04 -4.67 -17.10
N PHE A 403 18.37 -4.11 -16.08
CA PHE A 403 18.76 -2.86 -15.46
C PHE A 403 20.22 -2.87 -14.97
N PHE A 404 20.67 -3.95 -14.33
CA PHE A 404 22.06 -4.05 -13.86
C PHE A 404 23.05 -4.18 -15.00
N SER A 405 22.71 -4.95 -16.05
CA SER A 405 23.54 -5.02 -17.26
C SER A 405 23.73 -3.65 -17.89
N ARG A 406 22.67 -2.84 -17.91
CA ARG A 406 22.70 -1.49 -18.45
C ARG A 406 23.55 -0.55 -17.62
N VAL A 407 23.41 -0.56 -16.29
CA VAL A 407 24.24 0.22 -15.36
C VAL A 407 25.73 -0.12 -15.53
N VAL A 408 26.07 -1.41 -15.58
CA VAL A 408 27.47 -1.87 -15.75
C VAL A 408 28.03 -1.45 -17.11
N TRP A 409 27.21 -1.48 -18.17
CA TRP A 409 27.62 -1.02 -19.49
C TRP A 409 27.89 0.49 -19.51
N CYS A 410 26.97 1.32 -18.99
CA CYS A 410 27.15 2.77 -18.91
C CYS A 410 28.32 3.18 -18.02
N LEU A 411 28.63 2.40 -16.99
CA LEU A 411 29.82 2.62 -16.15
C LEU A 411 31.13 2.54 -16.95
N GLY A 412 31.18 1.68 -17.96
CA GLY A 412 32.32 1.58 -18.87
C GLY A 412 32.48 2.81 -19.79
N GLU A 413 31.40 3.56 -20.02
CA GLU A 413 31.42 4.79 -20.83
C GLU A 413 31.77 6.02 -19.99
N CYS A 414 30.99 6.28 -18.93
CA CYS A 414 31.18 7.45 -18.08
C CYS A 414 30.75 7.18 -16.62
N LYS A 415 31.74 7.04 -15.74
CA LYS A 415 31.52 6.79 -14.31
C LYS A 415 30.72 7.89 -13.62
N GLU A 416 31.10 9.15 -13.85
CA GLU A 416 30.49 10.31 -13.20
C GLU A 416 29.02 10.50 -13.58
N ALA A 417 28.67 10.31 -14.86
CA ALA A 417 27.29 10.38 -15.32
C ALA A 417 26.41 9.33 -14.63
N VAL A 418 26.89 8.09 -14.49
CA VAL A 418 26.13 7.01 -13.82
C VAL A 418 25.94 7.31 -12.33
N GLU A 419 26.97 7.80 -11.64
CA GLU A 419 26.88 8.17 -10.23
C GLU A 419 25.80 9.23 -10.00
N ASN A 420 25.83 10.32 -10.78
CA ASN A 420 24.84 11.40 -10.70
C ASN A 420 23.44 10.93 -11.10
N THR A 421 23.33 10.07 -12.14
CA THR A 421 22.06 9.48 -12.57
C THR A 421 21.40 8.68 -11.45
N LEU A 422 22.14 7.79 -10.79
CA LEU A 422 21.59 6.93 -9.75
C LEU A 422 21.22 7.71 -8.48
N GLU A 423 21.97 8.76 -8.12
CA GLU A 423 21.62 9.64 -7.00
C GLU A 423 20.35 10.48 -7.29
N ASN A 424 20.23 11.02 -8.51
CA ASN A 424 19.03 11.74 -8.96
C ASN A 424 17.81 10.80 -9.01
N MET A 425 18.01 9.59 -9.51
CA MET A 425 16.97 8.56 -9.57
C MET A 425 16.48 8.18 -8.17
N LEU A 426 17.38 8.00 -7.20
CA LEU A 426 16.99 7.71 -5.81
C LEU A 426 16.10 8.82 -5.23
N SER A 427 16.42 10.08 -5.55
CA SER A 427 15.64 11.25 -5.13
C SER A 427 14.25 11.26 -5.78
N ILE A 428 14.15 10.94 -7.07
CA ILE A 428 12.88 10.80 -7.79
C ILE A 428 12.00 9.71 -7.16
N PHE A 429 12.55 8.54 -6.81
CA PHE A 429 11.77 7.47 -6.19
C PHE A 429 11.25 7.82 -4.80
N ASP A 430 11.94 8.71 -4.07
CA ASP A 430 11.50 9.19 -2.76
C ASP A 430 10.42 10.28 -2.86
N GLU A 431 10.50 11.15 -3.88
CA GLU A 431 9.55 12.24 -4.16
C GLU A 431 8.29 11.74 -4.87
N ARG A 432 8.48 11.03 -5.98
CA ARG A 432 7.41 10.53 -6.86
C ARG A 432 7.02 9.13 -6.43
N LYS A 433 6.12 9.11 -5.45
CA LYS A 433 5.65 7.91 -4.78
C LYS A 433 4.69 7.11 -5.67
N HIS A 434 5.25 6.40 -6.64
CA HIS A 434 4.70 5.27 -7.43
C HIS A 434 4.37 5.59 -8.91
N HIS A 435 4.61 4.57 -9.77
CA HIS A 435 4.43 4.49 -11.23
C HIS A 435 5.54 5.09 -12.08
N VAL A 436 6.77 4.69 -11.81
CA VAL A 436 7.90 5.07 -12.64
C VAL A 436 8.68 3.85 -13.09
N ASN A 437 8.86 3.73 -14.40
CA ASN A 437 9.70 2.70 -15.01
C ASN A 437 11.18 3.04 -14.77
N MET A 438 11.84 2.16 -14.03
CA MET A 438 13.23 2.30 -13.62
C MET A 438 14.19 2.45 -14.80
N VAL A 439 13.98 1.70 -15.87
CA VAL A 439 14.85 1.73 -17.05
C VAL A 439 14.64 3.05 -17.80
N THR A 440 13.40 3.45 -18.03
CA THR A 440 13.07 4.71 -18.71
C THR A 440 13.68 5.93 -17.99
N VAL A 441 13.58 5.97 -16.66
CA VAL A 441 14.19 7.05 -15.86
C VAL A 441 15.70 7.04 -15.98
N PHE A 442 16.31 5.86 -15.88
CA PHE A 442 17.75 5.74 -15.94
C PHE A 442 18.29 6.24 -17.29
N GLU A 443 17.71 5.81 -18.40
CA GLU A 443 18.10 6.28 -19.74
C GLU A 443 17.95 7.79 -19.87
N TYR A 444 16.77 8.32 -19.50
CA TYR A 444 16.51 9.75 -19.60
C TYR A 444 17.52 10.57 -18.80
N LEU A 445 17.73 10.23 -17.52
CA LEU A 445 18.67 10.95 -16.65
C LEU A 445 20.12 10.80 -17.10
N TYR A 446 20.51 9.61 -17.57
CA TYR A 446 21.85 9.36 -18.09
C TYR A 446 22.12 10.22 -19.33
N GLU A 447 21.18 10.30 -20.27
CA GLU A 447 21.31 11.18 -21.44
C GLU A 447 21.42 12.65 -21.05
N GLN A 448 20.64 13.12 -20.06
CA GLN A 448 20.75 14.50 -19.58
C GLN A 448 22.10 14.77 -18.93
N ASN A 449 22.56 13.89 -18.03
CA ASN A 449 23.84 14.04 -17.35
C ASN A 449 25.03 14.00 -18.33
N ILE A 450 24.97 13.16 -19.37
CA ILE A 450 26.01 13.16 -20.41
C ILE A 450 26.02 14.48 -21.18
N LYS A 451 24.86 15.03 -21.56
CA LYS A 451 24.78 16.33 -22.23
C LYS A 451 25.37 17.44 -21.36
N SER A 452 24.99 17.49 -20.08
CA SER A 452 25.53 18.48 -19.13
C SER A 452 27.04 18.36 -18.97
N LEU A 453 27.59 17.14 -18.88
CA LEU A 453 29.04 16.95 -18.76
C LEU A 453 29.81 17.33 -20.04
N VAL A 454 29.17 17.22 -21.22
CA VAL A 454 29.77 17.70 -22.48
C VAL A 454 29.75 19.23 -22.53
N GLU A 455 28.63 19.84 -22.16
CA GLU A 455 28.48 21.31 -22.11
C GLU A 455 29.42 21.96 -21.07
N GLU A 456 29.64 21.31 -19.92
CA GLU A 456 30.58 21.76 -18.89
C GLU A 456 32.04 21.71 -19.35
N ARG A 457 32.41 20.74 -20.20
CA ARG A 457 33.78 20.65 -20.75
C ARG A 457 34.08 21.72 -21.79
N ASP A 458 33.06 22.28 -22.43
CA ASP A 458 33.20 23.37 -23.40
C ASP A 458 33.23 24.76 -22.71
N MET A 459 32.85 24.85 -21.43
CA MET A 459 32.84 26.07 -20.62
C MET A 459 33.99 26.04 -19.60
N ASP A 460 35.18 26.42 -20.06
CA ASP A 460 36.40 26.50 -19.24
C ASP A 460 36.19 27.38 -17.97
N ASP A 461 36.52 26.81 -16.80
CA ASP A 461 36.69 27.46 -15.49
C ASP A 461 35.44 28.02 -14.77
N CYS A 462 34.53 27.16 -14.32
CA CYS A 462 33.65 27.43 -13.16
C CYS A 462 33.25 26.14 -12.46
N SER A 463 34.03 25.70 -11.46
CA SER A 463 33.59 24.69 -10.49
C SER A 463 32.43 25.24 -9.66
N TYR A 464 31.21 25.14 -10.17
CA TYR A 464 29.98 25.34 -9.40
C TYR A 464 29.72 24.10 -8.54
N ASN A 465 30.60 23.86 -7.57
CA ASN A 465 30.12 23.27 -6.33
C ASN A 465 29.24 24.35 -5.67
N ASP A 466 27.94 24.35 -5.94
CA ASP A 466 26.92 25.23 -5.33
C ASP A 466 26.84 25.11 -3.79
N LEU A 467 27.67 24.25 -3.20
CA LEU A 467 27.78 24.07 -1.78
C LEU A 467 28.72 25.13 -1.19
N PRO A 468 28.28 25.87 -0.15
CA PRO A 468 29.17 26.74 0.60
C PRO A 468 30.42 25.99 1.06
N THR A 469 31.56 26.68 1.16
CA THR A 469 32.88 26.10 1.51
C THR A 469 32.93 25.29 2.81
N ASN A 470 31.93 25.43 3.69
CA ASN A 470 31.83 24.71 4.96
C ASN A 470 30.78 23.59 4.95
N CYS A 471 30.18 23.27 3.79
CA CYS A 471 29.16 22.26 3.61
C CYS A 471 29.70 21.05 2.84
N VAL A 472 29.25 19.86 3.22
CA VAL A 472 29.53 18.60 2.50
C VAL A 472 28.26 17.79 2.40
N MET A 473 28.21 16.89 1.42
CA MET A 473 27.15 15.91 1.28
C MET A 473 27.48 14.68 2.13
N VAL A 474 26.62 14.38 3.11
CA VAL A 474 26.81 13.22 4.01
C VAL A 474 25.64 12.26 3.84
N ARG A 475 25.95 10.98 3.64
CA ARG A 475 24.95 9.92 3.51
C ARG A 475 24.15 9.76 4.79
N LYS A 476 22.87 9.46 4.62
CA LYS A 476 21.94 9.29 5.73
C LYS A 476 21.23 7.96 5.61
N ILE A 477 21.02 7.31 6.74
CA ILE A 477 20.16 6.13 6.85
C ILE A 477 19.01 6.40 7.80
N MET A 478 17.87 5.84 7.48
CA MET A 478 16.69 5.86 8.32
C MET A 478 16.38 4.44 8.77
N VAL A 479 16.61 4.17 10.05
CA VAL A 479 16.34 2.87 10.66
C VAL A 479 14.93 2.92 11.24
N MET A 480 14.04 2.12 10.67
CA MET A 480 12.67 1.96 11.15
C MET A 480 12.47 0.53 11.68
N PRO A 481 11.45 0.30 12.53
CA PRO A 481 11.21 -1.00 13.08
C PRO A 481 11.03 -2.11 12.04
N SER A 482 10.30 -1.87 10.95
CA SER A 482 10.04 -2.88 9.92
C SER A 482 11.13 -2.96 8.84
N ARG A 483 11.86 -1.88 8.56
CA ARG A 483 12.93 -1.82 7.52
C ARG A 483 13.96 -0.71 7.77
N THR A 484 15.12 -0.82 7.12
CA THR A 484 16.13 0.25 7.05
C THR A 484 16.15 0.85 5.65
N LEU A 485 16.12 2.18 5.54
CA LEU A 485 16.20 2.90 4.26
C LEU A 485 17.51 3.67 4.17
N LEU A 486 18.23 3.50 3.06
CA LEU A 486 19.39 4.32 2.71
C LEU A 486 18.90 5.56 1.96
N MET A 487 19.15 6.76 2.47
CA MET A 487 18.66 8.01 1.87
C MET A 487 19.70 8.62 0.93
N PRO A 488 19.29 9.49 -0.01
CA PRO A 488 20.21 10.36 -0.71
C PRO A 488 21.10 11.15 0.27
N PRO A 489 22.34 11.51 -0.13
CA PRO A 489 23.20 12.35 0.68
C PRO A 489 22.54 13.71 0.99
N GLU A 490 22.66 14.18 2.23
CA GLU A 490 22.12 15.48 2.66
C GLU A 490 23.26 16.49 2.87
N VAL A 491 22.98 17.76 2.55
CA VAL A 491 23.89 18.87 2.85
C VAL A 491 24.05 19.02 4.36
N MET A 492 25.29 18.94 4.84
CA MET A 492 25.65 19.11 6.24
C MET A 492 26.84 20.03 6.40
N MET A 493 26.83 20.83 7.47
CA MET A 493 28.00 21.60 7.88
C MET A 493 29.13 20.64 8.29
N THR A 494 30.33 20.89 7.78
CA THR A 494 31.53 20.15 8.13
C THR A 494 31.84 20.28 9.62
N ASN A 495 32.34 19.21 10.22
CA ASN A 495 32.86 19.21 11.58
C ASN A 495 34.34 18.77 11.58
N ARG A 496 35.00 18.74 12.74
CA ARG A 496 36.42 18.35 12.83
C ARG A 496 36.66 16.91 12.37
N VAL A 497 35.71 16.01 12.62
CA VAL A 497 35.82 14.59 12.24
C VAL A 497 35.72 14.43 10.73
N ILE A 498 34.71 15.05 10.10
CA ILE A 498 34.51 15.00 8.64
C ILE A 498 35.73 15.58 7.91
N ARG A 499 36.28 16.71 8.38
CA ARG A 499 37.50 17.30 7.79
C ARG A 499 38.74 16.40 7.90
N GLN A 500 38.79 15.53 8.91
CA GLN A 500 39.93 14.65 9.16
C GLN A 500 39.79 13.30 8.45
N PHE A 501 38.58 12.75 8.36
CA PHE A 501 38.33 11.39 7.87
C PHE A 501 37.59 11.34 6.52
N GLY A 502 37.16 12.48 5.99
CA GLY A 502 36.36 12.58 4.77
C GLY A 502 34.87 12.36 4.99
N GLU A 503 34.04 13.03 4.19
CA GLU A 503 32.58 12.91 4.15
C GLU A 503 32.12 11.52 3.71
N GLU A 504 32.88 10.89 2.84
CA GLU A 504 32.66 9.53 2.34
C GLU A 504 32.65 8.46 3.44
N ASN A 505 33.39 8.69 4.53
CA ASN A 505 33.49 7.78 5.67
C ASN A 505 32.50 8.13 6.81
N ALA A 506 31.64 9.13 6.60
CA ALA A 506 30.65 9.55 7.57
C ALA A 506 29.24 9.08 7.17
N LEU A 507 28.50 8.55 8.15
CA LEU A 507 27.11 8.11 7.97
C LEU A 507 26.22 8.66 9.08
N ARG A 508 25.15 9.34 8.69
CA ARG A 508 24.14 9.85 9.61
C ARG A 508 23.03 8.82 9.79
N CYS A 509 22.89 8.27 10.99
CA CYS A 509 21.78 7.36 11.32
C CYS A 509 20.64 8.11 12.04
N VAL A 510 19.41 7.91 11.58
CA VAL A 510 18.19 8.45 12.20
C VAL A 510 17.20 7.33 12.48
N PHE A 511 16.75 7.21 13.73
CA PHE A 511 15.70 6.27 14.12
C PHE A 511 14.32 6.92 13.99
N ARG A 512 13.40 6.26 13.28
CA ARG A 512 12.02 6.70 13.07
C ARG A 512 11.05 5.55 13.29
N ASP A 513 9.79 5.84 13.63
CA ASP A 513 8.73 4.84 13.54
C ASP A 513 8.38 4.59 12.07
N ASP A 514 7.73 3.46 11.78
CA ASP A 514 7.33 3.06 10.43
C ASP A 514 6.42 4.11 9.76
N GLY A 515 5.63 4.85 10.54
CA GLY A 515 4.81 5.97 10.06
C GLY A 515 5.58 7.28 9.81
N GLY A 516 6.91 7.28 9.85
CA GLY A 516 7.77 8.46 9.67
C GLY A 516 7.92 9.35 10.90
N ASN A 517 7.18 9.06 11.97
CA ASN A 517 7.20 9.82 13.22
C ASN A 517 8.48 9.56 14.03
N LYS A 518 8.72 10.40 15.05
CA LYS A 518 9.80 10.14 16.01
C LYS A 518 9.53 8.82 16.72
N LEU A 519 10.58 8.05 16.97
CA LEU A 519 10.44 6.78 17.67
C LEU A 519 10.19 7.04 19.17
N VAL A 520 8.98 6.76 19.64
CA VAL A 520 8.56 6.98 21.04
C VAL A 520 8.25 5.64 21.69
N PRO A 521 9.00 5.19 22.72
CA PRO A 521 8.80 3.86 23.30
C PRO A 521 7.41 3.59 23.87
N LYS A 522 6.77 4.61 24.42
CA LYS A 522 5.40 4.52 24.95
C LYS A 522 4.36 4.23 23.86
N GLU A 523 4.66 4.52 22.60
CA GLU A 523 3.75 4.28 21.46
C GLU A 523 3.82 2.84 20.93
N PHE A 524 4.60 1.94 21.55
CA PHE A 524 4.70 0.53 21.14
C PHE A 524 3.92 -0.41 22.06
N THR A 525 3.32 0.13 23.10
CA THR A 525 2.46 -0.59 24.05
C THR A 525 1.23 0.26 24.31
N ARG A 526 0.04 -0.34 24.28
CA ARG A 526 -1.20 0.31 24.71
C ARG A 526 -1.81 -0.54 25.81
N GLY A 527 -2.17 0.08 26.93
CA GLY A 527 -2.79 -0.61 28.06
C GLY A 527 -1.86 -0.75 29.26
N ARG A 528 -2.46 -0.81 30.46
CA ARG A 528 -1.76 -0.67 31.75
C ARG A 528 -0.89 -1.87 32.10
N SER A 529 -1.28 -3.06 31.65
CA SER A 529 -0.57 -4.31 31.96
C SER A 529 0.75 -4.48 31.19
N VAL A 530 1.01 -3.60 30.23
CA VAL A 530 2.10 -3.71 29.24
C VAL A 530 3.05 -2.50 29.26
N GLU A 531 2.75 -1.47 30.04
CA GLU A 531 3.56 -0.25 30.10
C GLU A 531 5.02 -0.60 30.46
N GLY A 532 5.94 -0.29 29.55
CA GLY A 532 7.38 -0.56 29.71
C GLY A 532 7.89 -1.89 29.15
N GLN A 533 7.02 -2.75 28.61
CA GLN A 533 7.40 -4.07 28.05
C GLN A 533 7.79 -4.05 26.57
N SER A 534 7.94 -2.87 25.93
CA SER A 534 8.45 -2.79 24.56
C SER A 534 9.96 -3.10 24.52
N VAL A 535 10.30 -4.38 24.55
CA VAL A 535 11.68 -4.87 24.42
C VAL A 535 12.20 -4.60 23.00
N THR A 536 11.31 -4.63 22.01
CA THR A 536 11.63 -4.58 20.58
C THR A 536 12.38 -3.31 20.17
N ILE A 537 12.03 -2.14 20.73
CA ILE A 537 12.74 -0.89 20.42
C ILE A 537 14.17 -0.93 20.94
N LYS A 538 14.34 -1.37 22.20
CA LYS A 538 15.65 -1.42 22.83
C LYS A 538 16.55 -2.37 22.04
N GLU A 539 16.01 -3.49 21.58
CA GLU A 539 16.72 -4.45 20.74
C GLU A 539 17.07 -3.89 19.37
N ILE A 540 16.15 -3.18 18.70
CA ILE A 540 16.43 -2.56 17.39
C ILE A 540 17.55 -1.52 17.54
N VAL A 541 17.40 -0.57 18.46
CA VAL A 541 18.39 0.51 18.64
C VAL A 541 19.72 -0.04 19.13
N LYS A 542 19.72 -0.86 20.19
CA LYS A 542 20.95 -1.46 20.73
C LYS A 542 21.61 -2.37 19.71
N GLY A 543 20.82 -3.17 18.99
CA GLY A 543 21.29 -4.07 17.93
C GLY A 543 22.04 -3.29 16.86
N THR A 544 21.37 -2.31 16.23
CA THR A 544 21.99 -1.48 15.18
C THR A 544 23.24 -0.75 15.66
N LEU A 545 23.23 -0.19 16.87
CA LEU A 545 24.39 0.53 17.41
C LEU A 545 25.56 -0.40 17.78
N SER A 546 25.28 -1.63 18.22
CA SER A 546 26.31 -2.59 18.64
C SER A 546 26.92 -3.36 17.47
N SER A 547 26.11 -3.77 16.49
CA SER A 547 26.58 -4.46 15.29
C SER A 547 27.26 -3.52 14.30
N GLY A 548 26.93 -2.22 14.36
CA GLY A 548 27.20 -1.30 13.27
C GLY A 548 26.32 -1.59 12.06
N ILE A 549 26.56 -0.88 10.96
CA ILE A 549 25.84 -1.01 9.70
C ILE A 549 26.86 -1.30 8.60
N VAL A 550 26.64 -2.37 7.85
CA VAL A 550 27.41 -2.68 6.64
C VAL A 550 26.65 -2.14 5.45
N ILE A 551 27.32 -1.40 4.58
CA ILE A 551 26.78 -0.94 3.30
C ILE A 551 27.84 -1.27 2.26
N SER A 552 27.51 -2.13 1.30
CA SER A 552 28.46 -2.63 0.31
C SER A 552 29.76 -3.15 0.97
N ASP A 553 30.92 -2.56 0.66
CA ASP A 553 32.24 -2.92 1.18
C ASP A 553 32.64 -2.16 2.47
N ARG A 554 31.78 -1.27 3.00
CA ARG A 554 32.10 -0.43 4.17
C ARG A 554 31.33 -0.86 5.42
N HIS A 555 32.02 -0.88 6.57
CA HIS A 555 31.42 -1.12 7.90
C HIS A 555 31.44 0.14 8.77
N TYR A 556 30.26 0.71 8.99
CA TYR A 556 30.08 1.89 9.82
C TYR A 556 29.84 1.51 11.28
N ARG A 557 30.66 2.07 12.17
CA ARG A 557 30.56 1.87 13.62
C ARG A 557 30.08 3.13 14.32
N PHE A 558 29.42 2.92 15.45
CA PHE A 558 28.92 4.03 16.25
C PHE A 558 30.09 4.89 16.78
N LEU A 559 30.00 6.19 16.52
CA LEU A 559 30.98 7.19 16.99
C LEU A 559 30.37 8.09 18.07
N ALA A 560 29.25 8.73 17.76
CA ALA A 560 28.61 9.71 18.62
C ALA A 560 27.11 9.82 18.30
N TRP A 561 26.36 10.41 19.23
CA TRP A 561 24.95 10.73 19.05
C TRP A 561 24.70 12.21 19.35
N SER A 562 23.69 12.80 18.72
CA SER A 562 23.26 14.17 18.97
C SER A 562 21.75 14.24 19.11
N ASN A 563 21.28 15.07 20.03
CA ASN A 563 19.86 15.43 20.17
C ASN A 563 19.40 16.52 19.20
N SER A 564 20.28 17.01 18.32
CA SER A 564 19.97 18.17 17.48
C SER A 564 18.95 17.86 16.40
N GLN A 565 17.71 18.29 16.66
CA GLN A 565 16.87 18.94 15.66
C GLN A 565 17.71 20.05 15.01
N VAL A 566 18.36 19.76 13.88
CA VAL A 566 18.80 20.82 12.98
C VAL A 566 17.53 21.33 12.32
N CYS A 567 16.82 22.19 13.04
CA CYS A 567 15.75 23.01 12.52
C CYS A 567 16.45 24.10 11.72
N PHE A 568 16.64 23.90 10.42
CA PHE A 568 16.68 25.04 9.51
C PHE A 568 15.32 25.71 9.66
N LYS A 569 15.26 26.75 10.49
CA LYS A 569 14.19 27.73 10.42
C LYS A 569 14.44 28.50 9.13
N SER A 570 13.64 28.20 8.10
CA SER A 570 13.39 29.14 6.99
C SER A 570 12.59 30.31 7.51
#